data_AF-A0A1H0GLR8-F1
#
_entry.id   AF-A0A1H0GLR8-F1
#
_cell.length_a   1.000
_cell.length_b   1.000
_cell.length_c   1.000
_cell.angle_alpha   90.00
_cell.angle_beta   90.00
_cell.angle_gamma   90.00
#
_symmetry.space_group_name_H-M   'P 1'
#
loop_
_entity.id
_entity.type
_entity.pdbx_description
1 polymer ?
#
loop_
_entity_poly.entity_id
_entity_poly.type
_entity_poly.pdbx_seq_one_letter_code
_entity_poly.pdbx_strand_id
1 'polypeptide(L)' 'MTRNPEHRPTHRGNNKPFRMKCTLCGTIAESWHYAAKAPKGATKGMASCACGNITVDSLGYKNLGRVFEKQPGTAEGVE' A
#
# COMPACT_ATOMS: atom_id res chain seq x y z
N MET A 1 4.86 37.08 14.53
CA MET A 1 5.17 35.70 14.08
C MET A 1 3.87 34.99 13.72
N THR A 2 3.26 35.38 12.60
CA THR A 2 1.97 34.84 12.18
C THR A 2 2.24 33.52 11.47
N ARG A 3 1.97 32.39 12.13
CA ARG A 3 2.12 31.07 11.51
C ARG A 3 1.07 30.96 10.40
N ASN A 4 1.51 31.04 9.15
CA ASN A 4 0.66 30.86 7.96
C ASN A 4 0.08 29.43 7.99
N PRO A 5 -1.26 29.24 8.11
CA PRO A 5 -1.85 27.91 8.23
C PRO A 5 -1.89 27.11 6.91
N GLU A 6 -1.37 27.66 5.81
CA GLU A 6 -1.57 27.14 4.45
C GLU A 6 -0.54 26.10 3.98
N HIS A 7 0.43 25.74 4.83
CA HIS A 7 1.36 24.63 4.56
C HIS A 7 1.15 23.44 5.50
N ARG A 8 -0.07 23.25 6.01
CA ARG A 8 -0.48 21.88 6.34
C ARG A 8 -0.78 21.23 5.00
N PRO A 9 0.01 20.26 4.49
CA PRO A 9 -0.48 19.46 3.40
C PRO A 9 -1.74 18.79 3.93
N THR A 10 -2.90 19.34 3.57
CA THR A 10 -4.15 18.66 3.75
C THR A 10 -4.04 17.47 2.81
N HIS A 11 -3.49 16.37 3.31
CA HIS A 11 -3.68 15.04 2.76
C HIS A 11 -5.17 14.74 2.92
N ARG A 12 -6.02 15.49 2.21
CA ARG A 12 -7.40 15.11 1.91
C ARG A 12 -7.23 13.76 1.27
N GLY A 13 -7.61 12.73 2.05
CA GLY A 13 -7.27 11.34 1.83
C GLY A 13 -7.22 11.04 0.36
N ASN A 14 -6.03 10.71 -0.13
CA ASN A 14 -5.88 10.35 -1.52
C ASN A 14 -6.72 9.09 -1.73
N ASN A 15 -7.91 9.24 -2.32
CA ASN A 15 -8.83 8.14 -2.65
C ASN A 15 -8.31 7.33 -3.84
N LYS A 16 -7.00 7.22 -3.97
CA LYS A 16 -6.36 6.40 -4.99
C LYS A 16 -5.66 5.25 -4.29
N PRO A 17 -5.82 4.02 -4.78
CA PRO A 17 -5.08 2.91 -4.23
C PRO A 17 -3.59 3.04 -4.53
N PHE A 18 -2.80 2.44 -3.66
CA PHE A 18 -1.43 2.08 -3.96
C PHE A 18 -1.44 0.77 -4.74
N ARG A 19 -0.79 0.75 -5.90
CA ARG A 19 -0.74 -0.39 -6.82
C ARG A 19 0.70 -0.79 -7.07
N MET A 20 1.00 -2.08 -6.97
CA MET A 20 2.30 -2.63 -7.34
C MET A 20 2.11 -3.90 -8.16
N LYS A 21 2.91 -4.06 -9.21
CA LYS A 21 2.94 -5.29 -10.01
C LYS A 21 3.92 -6.27 -9.38
N CYS A 22 3.46 -7.47 -9.05
CA CYS A 22 4.32 -8.56 -8.65
C CYS A 22 5.23 -8.94 -9.82
N THR A 23 6.54 -8.93 -9.60
CA THR A 23 7.55 -9.32 -10.60
C THR A 23 7.53 -10.82 -10.88
N LEU A 24 7.15 -11.66 -9.90
CA LEU A 24 7.07 -13.11 -10.08
C LEU A 24 5.86 -13.58 -10.92
N CYS A 25 4.63 -13.30 -10.47
CA CYS A 25 3.43 -13.79 -11.15
C CYS A 25 2.75 -12.75 -12.06
N GLY A 26 3.27 -11.51 -12.13
CA GLY A 26 2.71 -10.42 -12.93
C GLY A 26 1.40 -9.81 -12.39
N THR A 27 0.84 -10.34 -11.31
CA THR A 27 -0.42 -9.86 -10.72
C THR A 27 -0.25 -8.50 -10.06
N ILE A 28 -1.26 -7.63 -10.18
CA ILE A 28 -1.26 -6.31 -9.56
C ILE A 28 -1.88 -6.42 -8.17
N ALA A 29 -1.09 -6.13 -7.13
CA ALA A 29 -1.59 -5.98 -5.77
C ALA A 29 -2.08 -4.54 -5.57
N GLU A 30 -3.33 -4.38 -5.13
CA GLU A 30 -3.99 -3.09 -4.91
C GLU A 30 -4.36 -2.92 -3.43
N SER A 31 -3.86 -1.87 -2.80
CA SER A 31 -4.14 -1.53 -1.40
C SER A 31 -4.69 -0.12 -1.26
N TRP A 32 -5.71 0.04 -0.43
CA TRP A 32 -6.30 1.33 -0.08
C TRP A 32 -5.93 1.72 1.35
N HIS A 33 -5.66 2.99 1.59
CA HIS A 33 -5.49 3.47 2.97
C HIS A 33 -6.80 3.30 3.76
N TYR A 34 -6.70 2.98 5.07
CA TYR A 34 -7.87 2.73 5.92
C TYR A 34 -8.88 3.89 5.94
N ALA A 35 -8.37 5.13 5.95
CA ALA A 35 -9.20 6.33 5.93
C ALA A 35 -9.68 6.74 4.53
N ALA A 36 -9.28 6.01 3.46
CA ALA A 36 -9.71 6.32 2.10
C ALA A 36 -11.12 5.79 1.81
N LYS A 37 -11.84 6.49 0.92
CA LYS A 37 -13.09 5.99 0.34
C LYS A 37 -12.76 4.98 -0.77
N ALA A 38 -12.60 3.72 -0.37
CA ALA A 38 -12.41 2.60 -1.28
C ALA A 38 -13.77 2.06 -1.81
N PRO A 39 -13.82 1.55 -3.05
CA PRO A 39 -15.01 0.90 -3.59
C PRO A 39 -15.36 -0.38 -2.81
N LYS A 40 -16.62 -0.81 -2.89
CA LYS A 40 -17.10 -2.02 -2.21
C LYS A 40 -16.32 -3.24 -2.73
N GLY A 41 -15.68 -3.98 -1.83
CA GLY A 41 -14.86 -5.15 -2.16
C GLY A 41 -13.36 -4.85 -2.35
N ALA A 42 -12.92 -3.59 -2.27
CA ALA A 42 -11.50 -3.27 -2.27
C ALA A 42 -10.84 -3.55 -0.91
N THR A 43 -9.59 -3.99 -0.98
CA THR A 43 -8.76 -4.26 0.20
C THR A 43 -8.23 -2.96 0.79
N LYS A 44 -8.58 -2.68 2.04
CA LYS A 44 -8.03 -1.58 2.83
C LYS A 44 -6.91 -2.09 3.74
N GLY A 45 -5.87 -1.28 3.93
CA GLY A 45 -4.67 -1.66 4.67
C GLY A 45 -3.74 -2.50 3.83
N MET A 46 -3.24 -3.60 4.39
CA MET A 46 -2.32 -4.49 3.68
C MET A 46 -3.06 -5.36 2.66
N ALA A 47 -2.56 -5.40 1.43
CA ALA A 47 -3.07 -6.27 0.37
C ALA A 47 -1.95 -7.15 -0.16
N SER A 48 -2.14 -8.46 -0.13
CA SER A 48 -1.18 -9.43 -0.64
C SER A 48 -1.54 -9.83 -2.07
N CYS A 49 -0.51 -10.06 -2.87
CA CYS A 49 -0.66 -10.67 -4.19
C CYS A 49 -1.18 -12.11 -4.07
N ALA A 50 -1.88 -12.62 -5.08
CA ALA A 50 -2.42 -13.98 -5.09
C ALA A 50 -1.36 -15.08 -4.89
N CYS A 51 -0.14 -14.88 -5.40
CA CYS A 51 0.99 -15.79 -5.18
C CYS A 51 1.64 -15.65 -3.79
N GLY A 52 1.22 -14.68 -2.98
CA GLY A 52 1.80 -14.37 -1.67
C GLY A 52 3.21 -13.75 -1.71
N ASN A 53 3.77 -13.51 -2.90
CA ASN A 53 5.14 -13.02 -3.02
C ASN A 53 5.31 -11.56 -2.62
N ILE A 54 4.31 -10.72 -2.88
CA ILE A 54 4.36 -9.31 -2.47
C ILE A 54 3.15 -8.98 -1.61
N THR A 55 3.35 -8.13 -0.61
CA THR A 55 2.29 -7.48 0.16
C THR A 55 2.50 -5.98 0.10
N VAL A 56 1.43 -5.24 -0.19
CA VAL A 56 1.46 -3.79 -0.35
C VAL A 56 0.62 -3.09 0.71
N ASP A 57 1.13 -2.01 1.26
CA ASP A 57 0.48 -1.20 2.31
C ASP A 57 0.43 0.27 1.88
N SER A 58 -0.77 0.80 1.66
CA SER A 58 -0.97 2.20 1.32
C SER A 58 -0.88 3.07 2.57
N LEU A 59 0.15 3.92 2.63
CA LEU A 59 0.36 4.86 3.74
C LEU A 59 -0.59 6.08 3.71
N GLY A 60 -1.54 6.14 2.78
CA GLY A 60 -2.46 7.28 2.62
C GLY A 60 -1.90 8.45 1.83
N TYR A 61 -0.68 8.30 1.32
CA TYR A 61 0.02 9.29 0.49
C TYR A 61 0.04 8.85 -0.98
N LYS A 62 0.08 9.81 -1.92
CA LYS A 62 0.03 9.52 -3.35
C LYS A 62 1.30 8.80 -3.80
N ASN A 63 1.12 7.61 -4.38
CA ASN A 63 2.20 6.74 -4.86
C ASN A 63 3.22 6.36 -3.77
N LEU A 64 2.87 6.54 -2.50
CA LEU A 64 3.70 6.22 -1.36
C LEU A 64 3.00 5.11 -0.58
N GLY A 65 3.65 3.97 -0.55
CA GLY A 65 3.24 2.78 0.15
C GLY A 65 4.47 1.93 0.45
N ARG A 66 4.29 0.93 1.28
CA ARG A 66 5.33 -0.06 1.55
C ARG A 66 5.04 -1.31 0.74
N VAL A 67 6.10 -1.92 0.20
CA VAL A 67 6.04 -3.22 -0.46
C VAL A 67 6.90 -4.16 0.36
N PHE A 68 6.29 -5.24 0.83
CA PHE A 68 6.95 -6.36 1.48
C PHE A 68 7.07 -7.46 0.45
N GLU A 69 8.27 -7.65 -0.08
CA GLU A 69 8.56 -8.77 -0.97
C GLU A 69 9.03 -9.95 -0.10
N LYS A 70 8.36 -11.09 -0.23
CA LYS A 70 8.81 -12.34 0.35
C LYS A 70 10.05 -12.73 -0.43
N GLN A 71 11.23 -12.62 0.18
CA GLN A 71 12.47 -12.97 -0.51
C GLN A 71 12.41 -14.45 -0.93
N PRO A 72 12.54 -14.78 -2.23
CA PRO A 72 12.65 -16.17 -2.66
C PRO A 72 14.03 -16.68 -2.24
N GLY A 73 14.12 -17.23 -1.03
CA GLY A 73 15.38 -17.76 -0.49
C GLY A 73 15.59 -17.60 1.02
N THR A 74 14.79 -16.78 1.71
CA THR A 74 14.76 -16.87 3.18
C THR A 74 13.82 -18.00 3.54
N ALA A 75 14.42 -19.17 3.77
CA ALA A 75 13.80 -20.29 4.45
C ALA A 75 12.87 -19.76 5.56
N GLU A 76 11.69 -20.37 5.66
CA GLU A 76 11.02 -20.43 6.95
C GLU A 76 12.09 -20.72 7.99
N GLY A 77 12.25 -19.81 8.95
CA GLY A 77 13.18 -20.00 10.04
C GLY A 77 12.83 -21.31 10.72
N VAL A 78 13.64 -22.33 10.45
CA VAL A 78 14.29 -23.23 11.41
C VAL A 78 13.48 -23.43 12.69
N GLU A 79 12.90 -24.63 12.77
CA GLU A 79 12.78 -25.53 13.94
C GLU A 79 12.25 -24.97 15.27
#